data_AF-A0A523VY54-F1
#
_entry.id   AF-A0A523VY54-F1
#
_cell.length_a   1.000
_cell.length_b   1.000
_cell.length_c   1.000
_cell.angle_alpha   90.00
_cell.angle_beta   90.00
_cell.angle_gamma   90.00
#
_symmetry.space_group_name_H-M   'P 1'
#
loop_
_entity.id
_entity.type
_entity.pdbx_description
1 polymer ?
#
loop_
_entity_poly.entity_id
_entity_poly.type
_entity_poly.pdbx_seq_one_letter_code
_entity_poly.pdbx_strand_id
1 'polypeptide(L)'
;MKDLKDCYLYKIDARNSNYGIWIEKRVSFIISRTKFSDNFLFEEEYADGSDFGTALPLEEIEKSPFTNEDMYGFMRYKKEQEILDYLNNQPGYKGRV
;
A
#
# COMPACT_ATOMS: atom_id res chain seq x y z
N MET A 1 17.91 -7.46 3.28
CA MET A 1 16.57 -7.29 2.68
C MET A 1 15.59 -8.06 3.54
N LYS A 2 14.50 -7.44 4.01
CA LYS A 2 13.35 -8.22 4.48
C LYS A 2 12.75 -8.89 3.23
N ASP A 3 12.51 -10.19 3.27
CA ASP A 3 11.83 -10.93 2.20
C ASP A 3 10.35 -10.55 2.17
N LEU A 4 10.03 -9.41 1.54
CA LEU A 4 8.66 -8.96 1.35
C LEU A 4 8.00 -9.81 0.26
N LYS A 5 6.86 -10.40 0.60
CA LYS A 5 6.07 -11.23 -0.31
C LYS A 5 5.17 -10.35 -1.15
N ASP A 6 5.24 -10.56 -2.46
CA ASP A 6 4.44 -9.81 -3.41
C ASP A 6 2.93 -9.98 -3.16
N CYS A 7 2.18 -8.88 -3.29
CA CYS A 7 0.74 -8.80 -3.03
C CYS A 7 0.32 -9.16 -1.57
N TYR A 8 1.21 -9.04 -0.59
CA TYR A 8 0.87 -9.16 0.83
C TYR A 8 0.61 -7.80 1.46
N LEU A 9 -0.30 -7.77 2.44
CA LEU A 9 -0.56 -6.63 3.30
C LEU A 9 0.48 -6.57 4.41
N TYR A 10 1.06 -5.39 4.60
CA TYR A 10 1.99 -5.10 5.67
C TYR A 10 1.50 -3.92 6.49
N LYS A 11 1.80 -3.95 7.79
CA LYS A 11 1.88 -2.74 8.59
C LYS A 11 3.18 -2.04 8.27
N ILE A 12 3.11 -0.75 7.98
CA ILE A 12 4.24 0.07 7.55
C ILE A 12 4.39 1.29 8.45
N ASP A 13 5.62 1.76 8.61
CA ASP A 13 5.90 3.12 9.03
C ASP A 13 6.14 3.95 7.76
N ALA A 14 5.16 4.75 7.39
CA ALA A 14 5.22 5.65 6.25
C ALA A 14 4.56 6.98 6.58
N ARG A 15 4.85 8.01 5.78
CA ARG A 15 4.30 9.34 6.02
C ARG A 15 2.78 9.37 5.87
N ASN A 16 2.23 8.66 4.89
CA ASN A 16 0.84 8.84 4.46
C ASN A 16 -0.14 7.76 4.99
N SER A 17 0.35 6.58 5.35
CA SER A 17 -0.46 5.45 5.82
C SER A 17 0.34 4.55 6.76
N ASN A 18 -0.36 3.77 7.60
CA ASN A 18 0.22 2.73 8.44
C ASN A 18 0.01 1.30 7.89
N TYR A 19 -0.65 1.17 6.75
CA TYR A 19 -0.83 -0.09 6.04
C TYR A 19 -0.56 0.09 4.55
N GLY A 20 0.01 -0.95 3.93
CA GLY A 20 0.24 -0.98 2.49
C GLY A 20 0.41 -2.39 1.95
N ILE A 21 0.04 -2.58 0.69
CA ILE A 21 0.23 -3.84 -0.03
C ILE A 21 1.54 -3.78 -0.80
N TRP A 22 2.43 -4.73 -0.56
CA TRP A 22 3.73 -4.77 -1.24
C TRP A 22 3.60 -5.17 -2.70
N ILE A 23 4.33 -4.45 -3.56
CA ILE A 23 4.44 -4.74 -4.99
C ILE A 23 5.90 -4.87 -5.35
N GLU A 24 6.35 -6.11 -5.50
CA GLU A 24 7.76 -6.44 -5.71
C GLU A 24 8.29 -5.83 -7.01
N LYS A 25 7.50 -5.87 -8.09
CA LYS A 25 7.89 -5.34 -9.40
C LYS A 25 8.17 -3.82 -9.39
N ARG A 26 7.55 -3.09 -8.47
CA ARG A 26 7.67 -1.63 -8.35
C ARG A 26 8.54 -1.21 -7.17
N VAL A 27 8.88 -2.14 -6.28
CA VAL A 27 9.62 -1.88 -5.05
C VAL A 27 8.90 -0.81 -4.21
N SER A 28 7.57 -0.90 -4.15
CA SER A 28 6.70 0.09 -3.50
C SER A 28 5.51 -0.57 -2.79
N PHE A 29 4.89 0.18 -1.88
CA PHE A 29 3.62 -0.17 -1.25
C PHE A 29 2.47 0.59 -1.90
N ILE A 30 1.39 -0.10 -2.25
CA ILE A 30 0.10 0.53 -2.51
C ILE A 30 -0.55 0.86 -1.18
N ILE A 31 -0.82 2.13 -0.97
CA ILE A 31 -1.43 2.65 0.25
C ILE A 31 -2.70 3.44 -0.08
N SER A 32 -3.55 3.57 0.93
CA SER A 32 -4.65 4.52 0.92
C SER A 32 -4.14 5.86 1.44
N ARG A 33 -4.35 6.94 0.70
CA ARG A 33 -3.97 8.30 1.11
C ARG A 33 -5.18 9.22 1.09
N THR A 34 -5.32 10.03 2.13
CA THR A 34 -6.34 11.09 2.19
C THR A 34 -5.68 12.45 1.98
N LYS A 35 -6.24 13.29 1.11
CA LYS A 35 -5.77 14.67 0.90
C LYS A 35 -6.95 15.54 0.44
N PHE A 36 -7.13 16.70 1.07
CA PHE A 36 -8.24 17.64 0.75
C PHE A 36 -9.62 16.96 0.68
N SER A 37 -9.88 16.01 1.58
CA SER A 37 -11.09 15.18 1.65
C SER A 37 -11.22 14.07 0.60
N ASP A 38 -10.30 13.98 -0.37
CA ASP A 38 -10.28 12.87 -1.33
C ASP A 38 -9.44 11.71 -0.79
N ASN A 39 -9.91 10.49 -1.05
CA ASN A 39 -9.18 9.26 -0.74
C ASN A 39 -8.86 8.50 -2.03
N PHE A 40 -7.58 8.20 -2.23
CA PHE A 40 -7.09 7.57 -3.46
C PHE A 40 -5.89 6.66 -3.17
N LEU A 41 -5.65 5.73 -4.09
CA LEU A 41 -4.50 4.84 -4.01
C LEU A 41 -3.22 5.60 -4.38
N PHE A 42 -2.19 5.43 -3.56
CA PHE A 42 -0.89 6.07 -3.73
C PHE A 42 0.22 5.02 -3.65
N GLU A 43 1.29 5.26 -4.41
CA GLU A 43 2.50 4.42 -4.37
C GLU A 43 3.51 5.06 -3.42
N GLU A 44 3.84 4.34 -2.35
CA GLU A 44 4.85 4.75 -1.39
C GLU A 44 6.11 3.90 -1.58
N GLU A 45 7.22 4.54 -1.98
CA GLU A 45 8.48 3.84 -2.26
C GLU A 45 9.11 3.26 -1.00
N TYR A 46 9.65 2.04 -1.12
CA TYR A 46 10.38 1.36 -0.06
C TYR A 46 11.67 2.11 0.28
N ALA A 47 11.96 2.28 1.56
CA ALA A 47 13.11 3.04 2.03
C ALA A 47 14.47 2.54 1.50
N ASP A 48 14.66 1.22 1.35
CA ASP A 48 15.91 0.69 0.78
C ASP A 48 15.85 0.52 -0.76
N GLY A 49 14.71 0.85 -1.40
CA GLY A 49 14.49 0.70 -2.83
C GLY A 49 14.79 1.94 -3.66
N SER A 50 14.92 3.11 -3.01
CA SER A 50 15.09 4.42 -3.65
C SER A 50 15.78 5.39 -2.69
N ASP A 51 16.59 6.31 -3.22
CA ASP A 51 17.26 7.37 -2.43
C ASP A 51 16.25 8.27 -1.67
N PHE A 52 14.98 8.26 -2.09
CA PHE A 52 13.89 9.04 -1.50
C PHE A 52 12.78 8.16 -0.90
N GLY A 53 12.97 6.84 -0.85
CA GLY A 53 12.00 5.93 -0.27
C GLY A 53 11.82 6.22 1.22
N THR A 54 10.57 6.14 1.70
CA THR A 54 10.28 6.41 3.12
C THR A 54 9.46 5.32 3.80
N ALA A 55 8.89 4.37 3.06
CA ALA A 55 8.10 3.31 3.65
C ALA A 55 8.99 2.23 4.25
N LEU A 56 8.83 1.98 5.55
CA LEU A 56 9.48 0.88 6.27
C LEU A 56 8.44 -0.19 6.64
N PRO A 57 8.59 -1.44 6.19
CA PRO A 57 7.74 -2.54 6.61
C PRO A 57 8.03 -2.90 8.06
N LEU A 58 7.00 -2.88 8.89
CA LEU A 58 7.08 -3.26 10.30
C LEU A 58 6.71 -4.73 10.47
N GLU A 59 5.57 -5.15 9.94
CA GLU A 59 4.94 -6.45 10.20
C GLU A 59 4.19 -6.97 8.95
N GLU A 60 4.38 -8.24 8.61
CA GLU A 60 3.56 -8.95 7.61
C GLU A 60 2.23 -9.33 8.26
N ILE A 61 1.11 -9.00 7.62
CA ILE A 61 -0.23 -9.29 8.16
C ILE A 61 -0.81 -10.51 7.48
N GLU A 62 -1.09 -10.42 6.18
CA GLU A 62 -1.73 -11.48 5.42
C GLU A 62 -1.49 -11.32 3.91
N LYS A 63 -1.85 -12.35 3.15
CA LYS A 63 -1.93 -12.23 1.69
C LYS A 63 -3.15 -11.37 1.33
N SER A 64 -2.95 -10.33 0.51
CA SER A 64 -4.09 -9.53 0.05
C SER A 64 -4.95 -10.33 -0.94
N PRO A 65 -6.25 -10.02 -1.07
CA PRO A 65 -7.12 -10.66 -2.05
C PRO A 65 -6.86 -10.19 -3.49
N PHE A 66 -5.87 -9.33 -3.70
CA PHE A 66 -5.60 -8.66 -4.96
C PHE A 66 -4.32 -9.19 -5.61
N THR A 67 -4.24 -8.98 -6.91
CA THR A 67 -3.09 -9.31 -7.75
C THR A 67 -2.39 -8.04 -8.23
N ASN A 68 -1.21 -8.19 -8.82
CA ASN A 68 -0.51 -7.08 -9.47
C ASN A 68 -1.34 -6.37 -10.55
N GLU A 69 -2.19 -7.10 -11.28
CA GLU A 69 -3.05 -6.54 -12.34
C GLU A 69 -4.20 -5.71 -11.77
N ASP A 70 -4.66 -6.03 -10.57
CA ASP A 70 -5.66 -5.22 -9.86
C ASP A 70 -5.06 -3.89 -9.36
N MET A 71 -3.77 -3.92 -8.99
CA MET A 71 -3.04 -2.77 -8.44
C MET A 71 -2.51 -1.82 -9.52
N TYR A 72 -2.28 -2.31 -10.74
CA TYR A 72 -1.71 -1.54 -11.84
C TYR A 72 -2.39 -1.81 -13.18
N GLY A 73 -2.59 -0.74 -13.95
CA GLY A 73 -3.06 -0.82 -15.33
C GLY A 73 -4.55 -0.53 -15.48
N PHE A 74 -5.14 -0.99 -16.59
CA PHE A 74 -6.51 -0.66 -16.99
C PHE A 74 -7.57 -1.18 -16.00
N MET A 75 -7.24 -2.23 -15.25
CA MET A 75 -8.13 -2.85 -14.27
C MET A 75 -8.15 -2.11 -12.91
N ARG A 76 -7.12 -1.30 -12.61
CA ARG A 76 -7.06 -0.52 -11.37
C ARG A 76 -8.31 0.34 -11.17
N TYR A 77 -8.77 1.03 -12.22
CA TYR A 77 -9.98 1.85 -12.13
C TYR A 77 -11.22 1.05 -11.69
N LYS A 78 -11.30 -0.25 -12.02
CA LYS A 78 -12.44 -1.10 -11.63
C LYS A 78 -12.34 -1.62 -10.21
N LYS A 79 -11.13 -1.74 -9.67
CA LYS A 79 -10.82 -2.32 -8.36
C LYS A 79 -10.41 -1.30 -7.31
N GLU A 80 -10.21 -0.05 -7.70
CA GLU A 80 -9.67 1.01 -6.84
C GLU A 80 -10.46 1.15 -5.54
N GLN A 81 -11.79 1.21 -5.62
CA GLN A 81 -12.63 1.31 -4.43
C GLN A 81 -12.52 0.08 -3.53
N GLU A 82 -12.49 -1.13 -4.10
CA GLU A 82 -12.33 -2.38 -3.31
C GLU A 82 -10.99 -2.39 -2.58
N ILE A 83 -9.92 -1.92 -3.22
CA ILE A 83 -8.59 -1.84 -2.62
C ILE A 83 -8.56 -0.78 -1.52
N LEU A 84 -9.16 0.39 -1.76
CA LEU A 84 -9.28 1.45 -0.75
C LEU A 84 -10.07 0.96 0.47
N ASP A 85 -11.22 0.32 0.26
CA ASP A 85 -12.03 -0.24 1.33
C ASP A 85 -11.25 -1.29 2.12
N TYR A 86 -10.50 -2.17 1.44
CA TYR A 86 -9.65 -3.15 2.11
C TYR A 86 -8.55 -2.50 2.97
N LEU A 87 -7.87 -1.47 2.47
CA LEU A 87 -6.83 -0.75 3.21
C LEU A 87 -7.39 0.09 4.37
N ASN A 88 -8.55 0.73 4.18
CA ASN A 88 -9.19 1.60 5.16
C ASN A 88 -9.82 0.84 6.34
N ASN A 89 -10.22 -0.43 6.12
CA ASN A 89 -10.86 -1.25 7.14
C ASN A 89 -9.86 -1.98 8.07
N GLN A 90 -8.56 -1.76 7.92
CA GLN A 90 -7.56 -2.38 8.78
C GLN A 90 -7.63 -1.87 10.22
N PRO A 91 -7.45 -2.73 11.24
CA PRO A 91 -7.55 -2.32 12.64
C PRO A 91 -6.59 -1.17 12.98
N GLY A 92 -7.15 -0.03 13.40
CA GLY A 92 -6.35 1.14 13.74
C GLY A 92 -5.72 1.85 12.54
N TYR A 93 -6.28 1.67 11.34
CA TYR A 93 -5.97 2.50 10.17
C TYR A 93 -6.09 3.99 10.54
N LYS A 94 -5.05 4.75 10.19
CA LYS A 94 -5.01 6.20 10.36
C LYS A 94 -4.66 6.81 9.02
N GLY A 95 -5.67 7.16 8.23
CA GLY A 95 -5.47 8.10 7.13
C GLY A 95 -4.91 9.38 7.72
N ARG A 96 -3.64 9.71 7.42
CA ARG A 96 -3.06 10.98 7.86
C ARG A 96 -3.69 12.09 7.01
N VAL A 97 -4.59 12.84 7.64
CA VAL A 97 -5.19 14.08 7.11
C VAL A 97 -4.14 15.18 7.04
#